data_AF-A0A0R2QD35-F1
#
_entry.id   AF-A0A0R2QD35-F1
#
_cell.length_a   1.000
_cell.length_b   1.000
_cell.length_c   1.000
_cell.angle_alpha   90.00
_cell.angle_beta   90.00
_cell.angle_gamma   90.00
#
_symmetry.space_group_name_H-M   'P 1'
#
loop_
_entity.id
_entity.type
_entity.pdbx_description
1 polymer ?
#
loop_
_entity_poly.entity_id
_entity_poly.type
_entity_poly.pdbx_seq_one_letter_code
_entity_poly.pdbx_strand_id
1 'polypeptide(L)'
;MTRNGLAFDAAKFVALEPVLRAAQKVGALSGAPIDQIIGHALWFAKAIPSSAKRVIDLGSGAGVPGLIVAFERPELELVLVDRRSGRTDLLSRSVLALNLDSRVSVKCSEIGDLVRDSNFL
;
A
#
# COMPACT_ATOMS: atom_id res chain seq x y z
N MET A 1 6.04 -17.80 20.08
CA MET A 1 6.40 -16.98 18.91
C MET A 1 5.95 -15.56 19.19
N THR A 2 6.90 -14.64 19.28
CA THR A 2 6.77 -13.31 19.89
C THR A 2 5.73 -12.43 19.18
N ARG A 3 4.72 -11.99 19.94
CA ARG A 3 3.83 -10.86 19.60
C ARG A 3 4.68 -9.57 19.60
N ASN A 4 5.46 -9.35 18.55
CA ASN A 4 6.27 -8.14 18.38
C ASN A 4 5.74 -7.31 17.19
N GLY A 5 4.41 -7.23 17.07
CA GLY A 5 3.79 -6.21 16.24
C GLY A 5 3.97 -4.87 16.94
N LEU A 6 4.42 -3.86 16.21
CA LEU A 6 4.43 -2.49 16.70
C LEU A 6 3.02 -2.17 17.25
N ALA A 7 2.93 -1.64 18.47
CA ALA A 7 1.68 -1.08 18.93
C ALA A 7 1.32 0.10 18.01
N PHE A 8 0.13 0.04 17.41
CA PHE A 8 -0.40 1.10 16.56
C PHE A 8 -1.85 1.41 16.96
N ASP A 9 -2.30 2.61 16.66
CA ASP A 9 -3.71 2.98 16.83
C ASP A 9 -4.57 2.26 15.78
N ALA A 10 -5.31 1.23 16.22
CA ALA A 10 -6.16 0.45 15.34
C ALA A 10 -7.27 1.29 14.69
N ALA A 11 -7.74 2.36 15.35
CA ALA A 11 -8.79 3.22 14.81
C ALA A 11 -8.34 3.90 13.51
N LYS A 12 -7.06 4.27 13.41
CA LYS A 12 -6.47 4.86 12.20
C LYS A 12 -6.61 3.96 10.98
N PHE A 13 -6.55 2.64 11.15
CA PHE A 13 -6.53 1.68 10.04
C PHE A 13 -7.85 0.94 9.83
N VAL A 14 -8.91 1.28 10.57
CA VAL A 14 -10.21 0.58 10.48
C VAL A 14 -10.78 0.60 9.06
N ALA A 15 -10.55 1.67 8.31
CA ALA A 15 -11.00 1.82 6.92
C ALA A 15 -10.29 0.85 5.96
N LEU A 16 -9.07 0.39 6.28
CA LEU A 16 -8.34 -0.59 5.46
C LEU A 16 -8.86 -2.02 5.64
N GLU A 17 -9.50 -2.33 6.77
CA GLU A 17 -9.88 -3.70 7.08
C GLU A 17 -10.79 -4.35 6.02
N PRO A 18 -11.86 -3.69 5.52
CA PRO A 18 -12.69 -4.26 4.45
C PRO A 18 -11.89 -4.51 3.16
N VAL A 19 -10.97 -3.61 2.80
CA VAL A 19 -10.12 -3.72 1.61
C VAL A 19 -9.16 -4.90 1.72
N LEU A 20 -8.45 -5.02 2.85
CA LEU A 20 -7.49 -6.09 3.08
C LEU A 20 -8.19 -7.45 3.17
N ARG A 21 -9.36 -7.52 3.82
CA ARG A 21 -10.18 -8.74 3.86
C ARG A 21 -10.71 -9.13 2.49
N ALA A 22 -11.12 -8.16 1.66
CA ALA A 22 -11.52 -8.45 0.28
C ALA A 22 -10.35 -9.03 -0.53
N ALA A 23 -9.14 -8.48 -0.37
CA ALA A 23 -7.93 -9.02 -1.00
C ALA A 23 -7.60 -10.45 -0.54
N GLN A 24 -7.81 -10.77 0.75
CA GLN A 24 -7.66 -12.14 1.26
C GLN A 24 -8.65 -13.11 0.63
N LYS A 25 -9.94 -12.71 0.52
CA LYS A 25 -10.99 -13.55 -0.07
C LYS A 25 -10.70 -13.97 -1.51
N VAL A 26 -10.04 -13.11 -2.28
CA VAL A 26 -9.67 -13.40 -3.68
C VAL A 26 -8.26 -14.00 -3.83
N GLY A 27 -7.58 -14.29 -2.71
CA GLY A 27 -6.23 -14.86 -2.71
C GLY A 27 -5.11 -13.89 -3.13
N ALA A 28 -5.39 -12.58 -3.17
CA ALA A 28 -4.40 -11.56 -3.50
C ALA A 28 -3.51 -11.17 -2.30
N LEU A 29 -3.98 -11.45 -1.09
CA LEU A 29 -3.25 -11.23 0.17
C LEU A 29 -3.30 -12.50 1.02
N SER A 30 -2.22 -12.80 1.75
CA SER A 30 -2.16 -13.96 2.65
C SER A 30 -3.25 -13.89 3.72
N GLY A 31 -3.76 -15.04 4.17
CA GLY A 31 -4.74 -15.15 5.26
C GLY A 31 -4.22 -14.82 6.67
N ALA A 32 -3.07 -14.17 6.79
CA ALA A 32 -2.54 -13.73 8.09
C ALA A 32 -3.50 -12.73 8.77
N PRO A 33 -3.52 -12.65 10.11
CA PRO A 33 -4.31 -11.66 10.82
C PRO A 33 -4.02 -10.22 10.33
N ILE A 34 -5.08 -9.42 10.13
CA ILE A 34 -4.98 -8.07 9.56
C ILE A 34 -4.09 -7.15 10.41
N ASP A 35 -4.19 -7.27 11.73
CA ASP A 35 -3.35 -6.54 12.69
C ASP A 35 -1.85 -6.86 12.52
N GLN A 36 -1.51 -8.12 12.23
CA GLN A 36 -0.13 -8.51 11.94
C GLN A 36 0.36 -7.93 10.61
N ILE A 37 -0.50 -7.93 9.58
CA ILE A 37 -0.18 -7.33 8.27
C ILE A 37 0.10 -5.84 8.43
N ILE A 38 -0.76 -5.12 9.16
CA ILE A 38 -0.57 -3.70 9.46
C ILE A 38 0.71 -3.48 10.25
N GLY A 39 0.90 -4.22 11.35
CA GLY A 39 2.09 -4.12 12.19
C GLY A 39 3.39 -4.33 11.43
N HIS A 40 3.42 -5.28 10.48
CA HIS A 40 4.57 -5.51 9.60
C HIS A 40 4.77 -4.39 8.59
N ALA A 41 3.71 -3.91 7.94
CA ALA A 41 3.80 -2.84 6.95
C ALA A 41 4.27 -1.51 7.57
N LEU A 42 3.96 -1.25 8.85
CA LEU A 42 4.40 -0.05 9.56
C LEU A 42 5.92 0.05 9.73
N TRP A 43 6.66 -1.05 9.65
CA TRP A 43 8.13 -0.98 9.62
C TRP A 43 8.65 -0.22 8.39
N PHE A 44 7.98 -0.35 7.24
CA PHE A 44 8.33 0.39 6.02
C PHE A 44 8.02 1.88 6.18
N ALA A 45 6.87 2.23 6.76
CA ALA A 45 6.49 3.61 7.04
C ALA A 45 7.52 4.33 7.92
N LYS A 46 8.11 3.61 8.89
CA LYS A 46 9.17 4.10 9.78
C LYS A 46 10.53 4.20 9.10
N ALA A 47 10.84 3.30 8.17
CA ALA A 47 12.10 3.29 7.45
C ALA A 47 12.20 4.41 6.40
N ILE A 48 11.06 4.93 5.91
CA ILE A 48 11.02 6.03 4.96
C ILE A 48 11.53 7.33 5.63
N PRO A 49 12.58 7.98 5.10
CA PRO A 49 13.12 9.22 5.65
C PRO A 49 12.06 10.31 5.80
N SER A 50 12.17 11.14 6.82
CA SER A 50 11.25 12.28 7.04
C SER A 50 11.32 13.33 5.93
N SER A 51 12.42 13.41 5.20
CA SER A 51 12.61 14.30 4.04
C SER A 51 11.97 13.78 2.75
N ALA A 52 11.53 12.52 2.72
CA ALA A 52 10.87 11.96 1.56
C ALA A 52 9.53 12.64 1.32
N LYS A 53 9.24 12.97 0.06
CA LYS A 53 7.95 13.54 -0.38
C LYS A 53 7.14 12.56 -1.23
N ARG A 54 7.82 11.68 -1.96
CA ARG A 54 7.24 10.72 -2.88
C ARG A 54 7.81 9.34 -2.64
N VAL A 55 6.95 8.33 -2.70
CA VAL A 55 7.30 6.91 -2.55
C VAL A 55 6.67 6.11 -3.68
N ILE A 56 7.44 5.17 -4.23
CA ILE A 56 6.94 4.20 -5.20
C ILE A 56 6.96 2.83 -4.54
N ASP A 57 5.82 2.16 -4.55
CA ASP A 57 5.68 0.77 -4.11
C ASP A 57 5.65 -0.13 -5.34
N LEU A 58 6.66 -1.01 -5.47
CA LEU A 58 6.85 -1.85 -6.65
C LEU A 58 6.32 -3.26 -6.39
N GLY A 59 5.46 -3.74 -7.29
CA GLY A 59 4.74 -4.99 -7.09
C GLY A 59 3.63 -4.88 -6.03
N SER A 60 2.97 -3.72 -5.97
CA SER A 60 2.01 -3.37 -4.91
C SER A 60 0.89 -4.39 -4.72
N GLY A 61 0.52 -5.15 -5.76
CA GLY A 61 -0.45 -6.23 -5.66
C GLY A 61 -1.76 -5.81 -4.99
N ALA A 62 -2.03 -6.36 -3.81
CA ALA A 62 -3.22 -6.04 -3.00
C ALA A 62 -3.17 -4.68 -2.28
N GLY A 63 -2.07 -3.93 -2.41
CA GLY A 63 -1.86 -2.64 -1.78
C GLY A 63 -1.04 -2.66 -0.49
N VAL A 64 -0.36 -3.77 -0.17
CA VAL A 64 0.54 -3.86 1.00
C VAL A 64 2.00 -3.87 0.51
N PRO A 65 2.89 -3.02 1.03
CA PRO A 65 2.69 -2.10 2.16
C PRO A 65 2.08 -0.73 1.80
N GLY A 66 1.98 -0.37 0.52
CA GLY A 66 1.69 0.99 0.06
C GLY A 66 0.47 1.69 0.69
N LEU A 67 -0.69 1.03 0.78
CA LEU A 67 -1.90 1.62 1.38
C LEU A 67 -1.71 1.89 2.88
N ILE A 68 -0.99 1.03 3.59
CA ILE A 68 -0.73 1.21 5.02
C ILE A 68 0.26 2.37 5.23
N VAL A 69 1.29 2.46 4.37
CA VAL A 69 2.20 3.62 4.35
C VAL A 69 1.42 4.91 4.07
N ALA A 70 0.49 4.90 3.11
CA ALA A 70 -0.33 6.06 2.80
C ALA A 70 -1.13 6.54 4.01
N PHE A 71 -1.76 5.63 4.76
CA PHE A 71 -2.46 5.96 6.00
C PHE A 71 -1.51 6.48 7.08
N GLU A 72 -0.36 5.84 7.25
CA GLU A 72 0.58 6.19 8.32
C GLU A 72 1.25 7.54 8.09
N ARG A 73 1.60 7.83 6.83
CA ARG A 73 2.37 8.99 6.37
C ARG A 73 1.52 9.81 5.39
N PRO A 74 0.53 10.58 5.87
CA PRO A 74 -0.40 11.33 5.03
C PRO A 74 0.25 12.42 4.18
N GLU A 75 1.46 12.85 4.55
CA GLU A 75 2.26 13.84 3.83
C GLU A 75 2.97 13.30 2.57
N LEU A 76 2.99 11.97 2.38
CA LEU A 76 3.62 11.35 1.22
C LEU A 76 2.65 11.28 0.03
N GLU A 77 3.19 11.56 -1.15
CA GLU A 77 2.63 11.12 -2.43
C GLU A 77 3.09 9.68 -2.71
N LEU A 78 2.16 8.80 -3.09
CA LEU A 78 2.46 7.41 -3.40
C LEU A 78 2.09 7.05 -4.84
N VAL A 79 2.94 6.22 -5.45
CA VAL A 79 2.64 5.54 -6.70
C VAL A 79 2.72 4.04 -6.46
N LEU A 80 1.60 3.35 -6.65
CA LEU A 80 1.48 1.91 -6.47
C LEU A 80 1.59 1.24 -7.84
N VAL A 81 2.61 0.42 -8.05
CA VAL A 81 2.93 -0.15 -9.37
C VAL A 81 2.81 -1.66 -9.32
N ASP A 82 2.07 -2.25 -10.25
CA ASP A 82 2.08 -3.70 -10.51
C ASP A 82 1.95 -3.91 -12.03
N ARG A 83 2.50 -4.98 -12.57
CA ARG A 83 2.41 -5.31 -14.01
C ARG A 83 1.10 -5.98 -14.40
N ARG A 84 0.31 -6.44 -13.42
CA ARG A 84 -0.92 -7.22 -13.64
C ARG A 84 -2.14 -6.29 -13.58
N SER A 85 -2.74 -6.02 -14.74
CA SER A 85 -3.93 -5.15 -14.89
C SER A 85 -5.06 -5.48 -13.91
N GLY A 86 -5.41 -6.76 -13.75
CA GLY A 86 -6.45 -7.16 -12.79
C GLY A 86 -6.15 -6.79 -11.34
N ARG A 87 -4.86 -6.77 -10.94
CA ARG A 87 -4.45 -6.31 -9.60
C ARG A 87 -4.52 -4.79 -9.51
N THR A 88 -4.05 -4.07 -10.52
CA THR A 88 -4.09 -2.61 -10.53
C THR A 88 -5.51 -2.05 -10.60
N ASP A 89 -6.46 -2.74 -11.24
CA ASP A 89 -7.86 -2.33 -11.29
C ASP A 89 -8.55 -2.48 -9.92
N LEU A 90 -8.25 -3.56 -9.21
CA LEU A 90 -8.70 -3.77 -7.82
C LEU A 90 -8.08 -2.73 -6.88
N LEU A 91 -6.79 -2.47 -7.04
CA LEU A 91 -6.07 -1.51 -6.21
C LEU A 91 -6.53 -0.07 -6.46
N SER A 92 -6.79 0.30 -7.72
CA SER A 92 -7.35 1.61 -8.09
C SER A 92 -8.71 1.86 -7.42
N ARG A 93 -9.60 0.85 -7.45
CA ARG A 93 -10.89 0.92 -6.74
C ARG A 93 -10.72 1.05 -5.24
N SER A 94 -9.71 0.39 -4.68
CA SER A 94 -9.40 0.46 -3.25
C SER A 94 -8.90 1.86 -2.86
N VAL A 95 -8.02 2.47 -3.66
CA VAL A 95 -7.56 3.85 -3.47
C VAL A 95 -8.73 4.84 -3.47
N LEU A 96 -9.65 4.72 -4.43
CA LEU A 96 -10.86 5.54 -4.51
C LEU A 96 -11.79 5.31 -3.31
N ALA A 97 -12.05 4.05 -2.95
CA ALA A 97 -12.92 3.71 -1.81
C ALA A 97 -12.37 4.22 -0.46
N LEU A 98 -11.05 4.38 -0.36
CA LEU A 98 -10.35 4.91 0.81
C LEU A 98 -10.16 6.44 0.75
N ASN A 99 -10.63 7.12 -0.30
CA ASN A 99 -10.44 8.55 -0.55
C ASN A 99 -8.96 8.98 -0.52
N LEU A 100 -8.10 8.17 -1.15
CA LEU A 100 -6.66 8.40 -1.21
C LEU A 100 -6.19 8.95 -2.57
N ASP A 101 -7.09 9.07 -3.55
CA ASP A 101 -6.81 9.40 -4.95
C ASP A 101 -6.20 10.79 -5.17
N SER A 102 -6.32 11.70 -4.20
CA SER A 102 -5.65 13.00 -4.22
C SER A 102 -4.12 12.92 -4.11
N ARG A 103 -3.57 11.82 -3.60
CA ARG A 103 -2.12 11.66 -3.35
C ARG A 103 -1.57 10.25 -3.58
N VAL A 104 -2.44 9.29 -3.86
CA VAL A 104 -2.05 7.91 -4.18
C VAL A 104 -2.55 7.60 -5.58
N SER A 105 -1.63 7.21 -6.47
CA SER A 105 -1.96 6.77 -7.82
C SER A 105 -1.59 5.31 -8.03
N VAL A 106 -2.28 4.63 -8.93
CA VAL A 106 -2.00 3.23 -9.29
C VAL A 106 -1.60 3.17 -10.75
N LYS A 107 -0.54 2.40 -11.07
CA LYS A 107 -0.03 2.27 -12.43
C LYS A 107 0.18 0.80 -12.79
N CYS A 108 -0.35 0.42 -13.96
CA CYS A 108 -0.08 -0.88 -14.57
C CYS A 108 1.17 -0.75 -15.44
N SER A 109 2.32 -1.17 -14.93
CA SER A 109 3.60 -1.04 -15.64
C SER A 109 4.60 -2.13 -15.25
N GLU A 110 5.46 -2.51 -16.20
CA GLU A 110 6.66 -3.29 -15.94
C GLU A 110 7.76 -2.38 -15.37
N ILE A 111 8.59 -2.90 -14.46
CA ILE A 111 9.64 -2.09 -13.80
C ILE A 111 10.64 -1.53 -14.84
N GLY A 112 10.94 -2.30 -15.88
CA GLY A 112 11.86 -1.87 -16.94
C GLY A 112 11.38 -0.63 -17.71
N ASP A 113 10.06 -0.46 -17.82
CA ASP A 113 9.46 0.70 -18.47
C ASP A 113 9.38 1.89 -17.51
N LEU A 114 9.11 1.62 -16.23
CA LEU A 114 9.06 2.65 -15.18
C LEU A 114 10.38 3.42 -15.05
N VAL A 115 11.52 2.74 -15.12
CA VAL A 115 12.85 3.37 -15.02
C VAL A 115 13.14 4.30 -16.21
N ARG A 116 12.45 4.13 -17.33
CA ARG A 116 12.65 4.92 -18.56
C ARG A 116 11.74 6.13 -18.64
N ASP A 117 10.73 6.21 -17.77
CA ASP A 117 9.78 7.31 -17.77
C ASP A 117 10.24 8.39 -16.78
N SER A 118 10.75 9.48 -17.34
CA SER A 118 11.26 10.64 -16.62
C SER A 118 10.20 11.40 -15.80
N ASN A 119 8.92 11.07 -15.93
CA ASN A 119 7.87 11.62 -15.07
C ASN A 119 7.78 10.92 -13.69
N PHE A 120 8.48 9.80 -13.51
CA PHE A 120 8.49 9.03 -12.25
C PHE A 120 9.68 9.32 -11.34
N LEU A 121 10.74 9.99 -11.83
CA LEU A 121 11.94 10.38 -11.08
C LEU A 121 11.97 11.88 -10.77
#